data_AF-A0A8S3PYB1-F1
#
_entry.id   AF-A0A8S3PYB1-F1
#
_cell.length_a   1.000
_cell.length_b   1.000
_cell.length_c   1.000
_cell.angle_alpha   90.00
_cell.angle_beta   90.00
_cell.angle_gamma   90.00
#
_symmetry.space_group_name_H-M   'P 1'
#
loop_
_entity.id
_entity.type
_entity.pdbx_description
1 polymer ?
#
loop_
_entity_poly.entity_id
_entity_poly.type
_entity_poly.pdbx_seq_one_letter_code
_entity_poly.pdbx_strand_id
1 'polypeptide(L)'
;MSDKKVTMELSDLQLETIKHLFGHNDWEIKILDDSAVAIENGGNAQNLQMTTEQSTQTDNNEEDEDDDQPGFVIQQDPSKEECRYCFCKPCITDDQNRQMWWHGQSEVAHQRNSSLRKEHYKRFWTMLLHRGAWNDDRYMLMKADAMTRDHRSQRFDWHKRDIMPKCVVTLVRCWFPNPGGFPYMGHMWE
;
A
#
# COMPACT_ATOMS: atom_id res chain seq x y z
N MET A 1 4.98 -6.54 29.77
CA MET A 1 5.72 -5.66 28.83
C MET A 1 5.10 -4.28 28.98
N SER A 2 5.88 -3.25 29.29
CA SER A 2 5.35 -1.88 29.40
C SER A 2 5.13 -1.31 28.01
N ASP A 3 3.90 -0.90 27.71
CA ASP A 3 3.59 -0.17 26.49
C ASP A 3 4.28 1.20 26.53
N LYS A 4 5.13 1.45 25.54
CA LYS A 4 5.79 2.74 25.35
C LYS A 4 4.89 3.61 24.47
N LYS A 5 4.45 4.75 25.00
CA LYS A 5 3.70 5.77 24.26
C LYS A 5 4.66 6.86 23.79
N VAL A 6 4.47 7.32 22.56
CA VAL A 6 5.20 8.45 21.97
C VAL A 6 4.14 9.48 21.55
N THR A 7 4.29 10.72 21.99
CA THR A 7 3.43 11.85 21.63
C THR A 7 4.24 12.79 20.74
N MET A 8 3.63 13.31 19.68
CA MET A 8 4.28 14.21 18.73
C MET A 8 3.30 15.31 18.31
N GLU A 9 3.77 16.56 18.30
CA GLU A 9 3.02 17.69 17.76
C GLU A 9 3.16 17.70 16.24
N LEU A 10 2.02 17.81 15.55
CA LEU A 10 1.93 17.75 14.09
C LEU A 10 1.20 18.99 13.59
N SER A 11 1.65 19.56 12.48
CA SER A 11 0.83 20.51 11.74
C SER A 11 -0.32 19.78 11.05
N ASP A 12 -1.38 20.52 10.68
CA ASP A 12 -2.55 19.96 9.99
C ASP A 12 -2.16 19.20 8.71
N LEU A 13 -1.23 19.75 7.94
CA LEU A 13 -0.69 19.12 6.73
C LEU A 13 0.04 17.81 7.03
N GLN A 14 0.81 17.74 8.13
CA GLN A 14 1.50 16.51 8.54
C GLN A 14 0.50 15.46 9.04
N LEU A 15 -0.53 15.88 9.76
CA LEU A 15 -1.60 15.00 10.22
C LEU A 15 -2.36 14.39 9.04
N GLU A 16 -2.71 15.20 8.04
CA GLU A 16 -3.36 14.76 6.80
C GLU A 16 -2.46 13.80 6.01
N THR A 17 -1.18 14.11 5.90
CA THR A 17 -0.18 13.23 5.26
C THR A 17 -0.10 11.87 5.97
N ILE A 18 -0.07 11.86 7.30
CA ILE A 18 -0.06 10.64 8.12
C ILE A 18 -1.35 9.85 7.92
N LYS A 19 -2.51 10.52 7.91
CA LYS A 19 -3.80 9.88 7.65
C LYS A 19 -3.83 9.21 6.28
N HIS A 20 -3.32 9.87 5.23
CA HIS A 20 -3.24 9.26 3.89
C HIS A 20 -2.24 8.10 3.83
N LEU A 21 -1.07 8.23 4.46
CA LEU A 21 -0.06 7.17 4.49
C LEU A 21 -0.56 5.89 5.19
N PHE A 22 -1.38 6.05 6.23
CA PHE A 22 -1.86 4.94 7.05
C PHE A 22 -3.30 4.53 6.76
N GLY A 23 -4.11 5.31 6.05
CA GLY A 23 -5.51 4.98 5.73
C GLY A 23 -5.68 3.75 4.81
N HIS A 24 -4.62 3.31 4.14
CA HIS A 24 -4.61 2.13 3.27
C HIS A 24 -4.22 0.82 3.95
N ASN A 25 -3.75 0.87 5.20
CA ASN A 25 -3.43 -0.30 5.99
C ASN A 25 -4.32 -0.25 7.23
N ASP A 26 -5.00 -1.33 7.64
CA ASP A 26 -5.93 -1.39 8.79
C ASP A 26 -5.28 -1.06 10.16
N TRP A 27 -4.57 0.05 10.27
CA TRP A 27 -3.87 0.55 11.44
C TRP A 27 -4.86 1.46 12.17
N GLU A 28 -5.36 1.02 13.33
CA GLU A 28 -6.16 1.86 14.21
C GLU A 28 -5.29 2.98 14.80
N ILE A 29 -5.19 4.11 14.10
CA ILE A 29 -4.60 5.33 14.65
C ILE A 29 -5.64 5.98 15.55
N LYS A 30 -5.47 5.86 16.86
CA LYS A 30 -6.25 6.61 17.85
C LYS A 30 -5.65 8.00 17.96
N ILE A 31 -6.26 8.97 17.27
CA ILE A 31 -5.96 10.38 17.47
C ILE A 31 -6.58 10.78 18.81
N LEU A 32 -5.73 10.99 19.81
CA LEU A 32 -6.15 11.53 21.10
C LEU A 32 -6.06 13.05 20.97
N ASP A 33 -7.23 13.69 20.89
CA ASP A 33 -7.34 15.14 20.97
C ASP A 33 -7.26 15.54 22.45
N ASP A 34 -6.25 16.35 22.81
CA ASP A 34 -6.05 16.85 24.17
C ASP A 34 -7.20 17.76 24.65
N SER A 35 -8.13 18.12 23.75
CA SER A 35 -9.38 18.82 24.08
C SER A 35 -10.33 18.02 24.98
N ALA A 36 -10.12 16.70 25.16
CA ALA A 36 -11.00 15.84 25.96
C ALA A 36 -10.48 15.53 27.39
N VAL A 37 -9.31 16.07 27.79
CA VAL A 37 -8.76 15.86 29.15
C VAL A 37 -8.97 17.12 30.00
N ALA A 38 -10.22 17.57 30.12
CA ALA A 38 -10.55 18.67 31.02
C ALA A 38 -12.00 18.63 31.55
N ILE A 39 -12.54 17.47 31.96
CA ILE A 39 -13.68 17.44 32.89
C ILE A 39 -13.54 16.29 33.88
N GLU A 40 -12.58 16.42 34.80
CA GLU A 40 -12.72 15.81 36.14
C GLU A 40 -12.85 16.96 37.14
N ASN A 41 -14.09 17.41 37.36
CA ASN A 41 -14.58 17.85 38.67
C ASN A 41 -16.08 18.14 38.61
N GLY A 42 -16.86 17.23 39.19
CA GLY A 42 -18.14 17.49 39.87
C GLY A 42 -19.30 18.08 39.06
N GLY A 43 -20.28 17.24 38.70
CA GLY A 43 -21.60 17.74 38.31
C GLY A 43 -22.45 16.72 37.58
N ASN A 44 -23.36 16.08 38.30
CA ASN A 44 -24.36 15.15 37.80
C ASN A 44 -25.42 15.88 36.95
N ALA A 45 -25.55 15.60 35.65
CA ALA A 45 -26.76 15.90 34.86
C ALA A 45 -26.80 15.12 33.53
N GLN A 46 -27.52 14.00 33.57
CA GLN A 46 -28.50 13.50 32.59
C GLN A 46 -28.40 13.92 31.10
N ASN A 47 -28.25 12.88 30.28
CA ASN A 47 -29.07 12.59 29.09
C ASN A 47 -29.07 13.61 27.93
N LEU A 48 -28.34 13.32 26.86
CA LEU A 48 -28.79 13.67 25.51
C LEU A 48 -28.32 12.63 24.49
N GLN A 49 -29.26 11.75 24.16
CA GLN A 49 -29.27 10.92 22.97
C GLN A 49 -29.52 11.83 21.76
N MET A 50 -28.63 11.86 20.77
CA MET A 50 -28.93 12.40 19.45
C MET A 50 -28.43 11.44 18.38
N THR A 51 -29.34 10.58 17.94
CA THR A 51 -29.38 9.99 16.61
C THR A 51 -29.54 11.10 15.58
N THR A 52 -28.74 11.10 14.50
CA THR A 52 -29.11 11.79 13.26
C THR A 52 -28.63 10.95 12.08
N GLU A 53 -29.51 10.05 11.65
CA GLU A 53 -29.62 9.66 10.24
C GLU A 53 -30.37 10.79 9.51
N GLN A 54 -29.76 11.36 8.46
CA GLN A 54 -30.41 11.90 7.25
C GLN A 54 -29.27 12.41 6.36
N SER A 55 -28.92 11.69 5.29
CA SER A 55 -29.62 11.67 4.00
C SER A 55 -29.68 13.06 3.37
N THR A 56 -28.68 13.34 2.55
CA THR A 56 -28.82 14.20 1.36
C THR A 56 -28.24 13.42 0.19
N GLN A 57 -29.16 12.87 -0.60
CA GLN A 57 -28.94 12.54 -1.99
C GLN A 57 -28.53 13.82 -2.72
N THR A 58 -27.39 13.75 -3.40
CA THR A 58 -27.10 14.63 -4.53
C THR A 58 -26.66 13.71 -5.65
N ASP A 59 -27.59 13.44 -6.56
CA ASP A 59 -27.30 12.98 -7.91
C ASP A 59 -26.47 14.08 -8.58
N ASN A 60 -25.21 13.78 -8.86
CA ASN A 60 -24.47 14.40 -9.95
C ASN A 60 -23.65 13.29 -10.60
N ASN A 61 -24.09 12.89 -11.79
CA ASN A 61 -23.26 12.21 -12.76
C ASN A 61 -22.09 13.14 -13.08
N GLU A 62 -20.94 12.87 -12.50
CA GLU A 62 -19.66 13.31 -13.03
C GLU A 62 -18.89 12.04 -13.34
N GLU A 63 -18.45 11.97 -14.59
CA GLU A 63 -17.70 10.87 -15.16
C GLU A 63 -16.46 10.65 -14.29
N ASP A 64 -16.34 9.44 -13.71
CA ASP A 64 -15.15 8.95 -13.02
C ASP A 64 -13.99 8.95 -14.04
N GLU A 65 -13.36 10.10 -14.23
CA GLU A 65 -11.97 10.16 -14.66
C GLU A 65 -11.18 9.55 -13.49
N ASP A 66 -10.71 8.31 -13.69
CA ASP A 66 -9.73 7.62 -12.84
C ASP A 66 -8.51 8.55 -12.62
N ASP A 67 -8.59 9.46 -11.64
CA ASP A 67 -7.47 10.25 -11.17
C ASP A 67 -6.58 9.35 -10.30
N ASP A 68 -5.99 8.35 -10.95
CA ASP A 68 -4.98 7.43 -10.41
C ASP A 68 -3.63 8.16 -10.19
N GLN A 69 -3.62 9.50 -10.13
CA GLN A 69 -2.44 10.22 -9.68
C GLN A 69 -2.35 10.17 -8.16
N PRO A 70 -1.24 9.65 -7.60
CA PRO A 70 -1.03 9.78 -6.18
C PRO A 70 -0.93 11.27 -5.84
N GLY A 71 -1.80 11.76 -4.94
CA GLY A 71 -1.72 13.13 -4.42
C GLY A 71 -0.36 13.47 -3.78
N PHE A 72 0.49 12.47 -3.55
CA PHE A 72 1.87 12.61 -3.06
C PHE A 72 2.85 11.69 -3.81
N VAL A 73 3.92 12.28 -4.37
CA VAL A 73 5.00 11.59 -5.09
C VAL A 73 6.34 11.71 -4.34
N ILE A 74 6.96 10.56 -4.07
CA ILE A 74 8.32 10.42 -3.52
C ILE A 74 9.32 10.57 -4.65
N GLN A 75 10.22 11.55 -4.53
CA GLN A 75 11.25 11.82 -5.52
C GLN A 75 12.29 10.69 -5.61
N GLN A 76 12.72 10.39 -6.84
CA GLN A 76 13.78 9.43 -7.14
C GLN A 76 15.15 10.09 -6.91
N ASP A 77 16.13 9.35 -6.40
CA ASP A 77 17.50 9.85 -6.16
C ASP A 77 18.36 9.67 -7.43
N PRO A 78 18.77 10.74 -8.13
CA PRO A 78 19.54 10.64 -9.37
C PRO A 78 20.95 10.08 -9.16
N SER A 79 21.46 10.07 -7.92
CA SER A 79 22.77 9.52 -7.58
C SER A 79 22.79 7.98 -7.48
N LYS A 80 21.61 7.35 -7.44
CA LYS A 80 21.46 5.90 -7.30
C LYS A 80 21.26 5.22 -8.64
N GLU A 81 21.70 3.96 -8.71
CA GLU A 81 21.45 3.11 -9.86
C GLU A 81 19.97 2.80 -10.00
N GLU A 82 19.50 2.79 -11.25
CA GLU A 82 18.13 2.46 -11.58
C GLU A 82 17.90 0.95 -11.56
N CYS A 83 16.80 0.52 -10.95
CA CYS A 83 16.38 -0.86 -11.06
C CYS A 83 15.82 -1.16 -12.46
N ARG A 84 16.39 -2.15 -13.15
CA ARG A 84 15.89 -2.61 -14.45
C ARG A 84 14.44 -3.15 -14.46
N TYR A 85 13.85 -3.42 -13.29
CA TYR A 85 12.53 -4.05 -13.17
C TYR A 85 11.44 -3.07 -12.73
N CYS A 86 11.72 -2.21 -11.74
CA CYS A 86 10.75 -1.24 -11.22
C CYS A 86 11.08 0.21 -11.60
N PHE A 87 12.19 0.43 -12.31
CA PHE A 87 12.66 1.73 -12.79
C PHE A 87 12.88 2.83 -11.72
N CYS A 88 12.78 2.47 -10.44
CA CYS A 88 13.07 3.36 -9.33
C CYS A 88 14.58 3.49 -9.07
N LYS A 89 14.98 4.63 -8.49
CA LYS A 89 16.31 4.99 -8.01
C LYS A 89 16.24 5.44 -6.53
N PRO A 90 16.76 4.66 -5.57
CA PRO A 90 17.22 3.28 -5.72
C PRO A 90 16.03 2.33 -5.97
N CYS A 91 16.32 1.05 -6.18
CA CYS A 91 15.30 0.02 -6.34
C CYS A 91 14.26 0.06 -5.20
N ILE A 92 12.99 -0.25 -5.48
CA ILE A 92 11.94 -0.29 -4.44
C ILE A 92 12.25 -1.32 -3.34
N THR A 93 13.03 -2.34 -3.67
CA THR A 93 13.48 -3.40 -2.75
C THR A 93 14.89 -3.14 -2.20
N ASP A 94 15.45 -1.95 -2.40
CA ASP A 94 16.72 -1.55 -1.80
C ASP A 94 16.57 -1.38 -0.28
N ASP A 95 17.59 -1.72 0.49
CA ASP A 95 17.58 -1.60 1.95
C ASP A 95 17.36 -0.15 2.44
N GLN A 96 17.70 0.86 1.62
CA GLN A 96 17.39 2.27 1.94
C GLN A 96 15.88 2.54 1.95
N ASN A 97 15.10 1.75 1.23
CA ASN A 97 13.64 1.84 1.17
C ASN A 97 12.95 0.88 2.16
N ARG A 98 13.73 0.19 2.99
CA ARG A 98 13.24 -0.83 3.92
C ARG A 98 12.21 -0.25 4.88
N GLN A 99 11.06 -0.94 4.97
CA GLN A 99 9.97 -0.57 5.85
C GLN A 99 9.92 -1.50 7.07
N MET A 100 9.25 -1.07 8.15
CA MET A 100 9.12 -1.85 9.38
C MET A 100 8.43 -3.21 9.18
N TRP A 101 7.59 -3.32 8.15
CA TRP A 101 6.90 -4.57 7.79
C TRP A 101 7.75 -5.52 6.95
N TRP A 102 8.98 -5.15 6.54
CA TRP A 102 9.86 -6.04 5.79
C TRP A 102 10.34 -7.19 6.66
N HIS A 103 10.31 -8.41 6.11
CA HIS A 103 10.82 -9.57 6.80
C HIS A 103 12.36 -9.61 6.72
N GLY A 104 13.00 -9.81 7.88
CA GLY A 104 14.45 -9.96 7.96
C GLY A 104 14.93 -11.38 7.64
N GLN A 105 14.05 -12.37 7.65
CA GLN A 105 14.36 -13.78 7.45
C GLN A 105 13.26 -14.47 6.63
N SER A 106 13.63 -15.55 5.93
CA SER A 106 12.67 -16.41 5.23
C SER A 106 11.82 -17.19 6.23
N GLU A 107 10.51 -17.20 6.01
CA GLU A 107 9.58 -18.10 6.68
C GLU A 107 9.78 -19.55 6.21
N VAL A 108 9.30 -20.49 7.03
CA VAL A 108 9.19 -21.89 6.63
C VAL A 108 8.17 -22.02 5.50
N ALA A 109 8.49 -22.85 4.50
CA ALA A 109 7.60 -23.10 3.37
C ALA A 109 6.25 -23.67 3.83
N HIS A 110 5.17 -22.92 3.58
CA HIS A 110 3.82 -23.26 4.03
C HIS A 110 2.75 -22.71 3.09
N GLN A 111 1.57 -23.33 3.01
CA GLN A 111 0.49 -22.86 2.12
C GLN A 111 -0.02 -21.46 2.50
N ARG A 112 -0.06 -21.15 3.80
CA ARG A 112 -0.42 -19.82 4.35
C ARG A 112 0.44 -18.67 3.79
N ASN A 113 1.65 -18.97 3.33
CA ASN A 113 2.56 -17.98 2.75
C ASN A 113 1.94 -17.29 1.53
N SER A 114 1.00 -17.94 0.84
CA SER A 114 0.25 -17.31 -0.26
C SER A 114 -0.50 -16.05 0.17
N SER A 115 -1.17 -16.07 1.33
CA SER A 115 -1.86 -14.90 1.87
C SER A 115 -0.89 -13.80 2.29
N LEU A 116 0.20 -14.18 2.95
CA LEU A 116 1.25 -13.24 3.37
C LEU A 116 1.91 -12.55 2.18
N ARG A 117 2.19 -13.29 1.09
CA ARG A 117 2.70 -12.70 -0.15
C ARG A 117 1.74 -11.67 -0.74
N LYS A 118 0.44 -11.98 -0.79
CA LYS A 118 -0.58 -11.04 -1.31
C LYS A 118 -0.61 -9.74 -0.51
N GLU A 119 -0.53 -9.82 0.82
CA GLU A 119 -0.46 -8.64 1.68
C GLU A 119 0.79 -7.79 1.39
N HIS A 120 1.95 -8.43 1.25
CA HIS A 120 3.19 -7.73 0.91
C HIS A 120 3.15 -7.12 -0.49
N TYR A 121 2.56 -7.81 -1.47
CA TYR A 121 2.38 -7.25 -2.81
C TYR A 121 1.51 -6.00 -2.79
N LYS A 122 0.45 -5.95 -1.97
CA LYS A 122 -0.34 -4.71 -1.81
C LYS A 122 0.49 -3.57 -1.25
N ARG A 123 1.29 -3.82 -0.21
CA ARG A 123 2.17 -2.80 0.40
C ARG A 123 3.21 -2.28 -0.59
N PHE A 124 3.86 -3.17 -1.34
CA PHE A 124 4.78 -2.76 -2.39
C PHE A 124 4.07 -2.04 -3.54
N TRP A 125 2.83 -2.42 -3.85
CA TRP A 125 2.05 -1.72 -4.88
C TRP A 125 1.85 -0.26 -4.51
N THR A 126 1.48 0.03 -3.26
CA THR A 126 1.36 1.41 -2.76
C THR A 126 2.69 2.15 -2.78
N MET A 127 3.81 1.50 -2.41
CA MET A 127 5.12 2.14 -2.49
C MET A 127 5.52 2.50 -3.94
N LEU A 128 5.15 1.67 -4.91
CA LEU A 128 5.41 1.91 -6.34
C LEU A 128 4.51 3.01 -6.89
N LEU A 129 3.24 3.05 -6.45
CA LEU A 129 2.30 4.11 -6.77
C LEU A 129 2.89 5.47 -6.35
N HIS A 130 3.27 5.63 -5.09
CA HIS A 130 3.87 6.89 -4.60
C HIS A 130 5.21 7.25 -5.24
N ARG A 131 5.81 6.37 -6.04
CA ARG A 131 7.04 6.65 -6.79
C ARG A 131 6.82 6.90 -8.27
N GLY A 132 5.55 6.92 -8.70
CA GLY A 132 5.15 7.06 -10.09
C GLY A 132 5.55 5.88 -10.96
N ALA A 133 5.94 4.74 -10.39
CA ALA A 133 6.48 3.62 -11.14
C ALA A 133 5.45 2.98 -12.09
N TRP A 134 4.17 3.04 -11.73
CA TRP A 134 3.06 2.55 -12.56
C TRP A 134 2.79 3.41 -13.78
N ASN A 135 3.15 4.69 -13.72
CA ASN A 135 2.99 5.67 -14.79
C ASN A 135 4.28 5.84 -15.62
N ASP A 136 5.34 5.07 -15.34
CA ASP A 136 6.57 5.09 -16.16
C ASP A 136 6.30 4.42 -17.51
N ASP A 137 6.55 5.13 -18.61
CA ASP A 137 6.32 4.65 -19.98
C ASP A 137 6.98 3.29 -20.25
N ARG A 138 8.18 3.07 -19.70
CA ARG A 138 8.93 1.83 -19.89
C ARG A 138 8.25 0.68 -19.14
N TYR A 139 7.67 0.96 -17.98
CA TYR A 139 6.87 -0.01 -17.24
C TYR A 139 5.58 -0.35 -17.98
N MET A 140 4.89 0.64 -18.53
CA MET A 140 3.68 0.43 -19.34
C MET A 140 3.97 -0.42 -20.59
N LEU A 141 5.07 -0.15 -21.30
CA LEU A 141 5.52 -0.96 -22.44
C LEU A 141 5.83 -2.41 -22.03
N MET A 142 6.55 -2.58 -20.93
CA MET A 142 6.89 -3.91 -20.40
C MET A 142 5.63 -4.69 -19.99
N LYS A 143 4.64 -4.02 -19.40
CA LYS A 143 3.33 -4.58 -19.06
C LYS A 143 2.56 -5.01 -20.31
N ALA A 144 2.52 -4.16 -21.35
CA ALA A 144 1.86 -4.48 -22.61
C ALA A 144 2.47 -5.72 -23.28
N ASP A 145 3.80 -5.81 -23.33
CA ASP A 145 4.53 -6.97 -23.89
C ASP A 145 4.33 -8.26 -23.07
N ALA A 146 4.14 -8.17 -21.75
CA ALA A 146 3.75 -9.32 -20.94
C ALA A 146 2.31 -9.78 -21.25
N MET A 147 1.38 -8.83 -21.44
CA MET A 147 -0.02 -9.14 -21.74
C MET A 147 -0.23 -9.78 -23.13
N THR A 148 0.58 -9.40 -24.12
CA THR A 148 0.51 -9.99 -25.48
C THR A 148 1.01 -11.43 -25.52
N ARG A 149 1.99 -11.78 -24.66
CA ARG A 149 2.59 -13.12 -24.62
C ARG A 149 1.75 -14.15 -23.87
N ASP A 150 0.93 -13.74 -22.89
CA ASP A 150 0.09 -14.68 -22.15
C ASP A 150 -1.26 -14.89 -22.86
N HIS A 151 -1.45 -16.03 -23.52
CA HIS A 151 -2.72 -16.39 -24.15
C HIS A 151 -3.92 -16.46 -23.17
N ARG A 152 -3.68 -16.50 -21.85
CA ARG A 152 -4.73 -16.42 -20.82
C ARG A 152 -5.28 -15.01 -20.64
N SER A 153 -4.60 -13.98 -21.16
CA SER A 153 -5.05 -12.58 -21.09
C SER A 153 -6.36 -12.34 -21.83
N GLN A 154 -6.71 -13.20 -22.81
CA GLN A 154 -7.93 -13.08 -23.59
C GLN A 154 -9.23 -13.47 -22.84
N ARG A 155 -9.13 -14.13 -21.67
CA ARG A 155 -10.31 -14.63 -20.92
C ARG A 155 -10.67 -13.84 -19.67
N PHE A 156 -9.84 -12.88 -19.26
CA PHE A 156 -10.03 -12.12 -18.03
C PHE A 156 -9.58 -10.69 -18.26
N ASP A 157 -10.23 -9.72 -17.61
CA ASP A 157 -9.85 -8.29 -17.63
C ASP A 157 -8.53 -8.04 -16.87
N TRP A 158 -7.44 -8.64 -17.35
CA TRP A 158 -6.09 -8.40 -16.83
C TRP A 158 -5.60 -6.99 -17.16
N HIS A 159 -6.18 -6.34 -18.16
CA HIS A 159 -5.84 -5.00 -18.61
C HIS A 159 -5.86 -3.96 -17.49
N LYS A 160 -6.72 -4.16 -16.47
CA LYS A 160 -6.86 -3.26 -15.32
C LYS A 160 -5.80 -3.46 -14.22
N ARG A 161 -5.07 -4.57 -14.19
CA ARG A 161 -4.18 -4.89 -13.05
C ARG A 161 -2.71 -4.65 -13.40
N ASP A 162 -1.98 -4.04 -12.48
CA ASP A 162 -0.52 -3.94 -12.58
C ASP A 162 0.19 -5.26 -12.33
N ILE A 163 1.33 -5.42 -12.99
CA ILE A 163 2.13 -6.64 -12.93
C ILE A 163 3.35 -6.42 -12.03
N MET A 164 3.21 -6.73 -10.75
CA MET A 164 4.25 -6.50 -9.74
C MET A 164 5.71 -6.77 -10.22
N PRO A 165 6.64 -5.80 -10.21
CA PRO A 165 7.99 -5.94 -10.75
C PRO A 165 8.76 -7.15 -10.21
N LYS A 166 9.62 -7.74 -11.05
CA LYS A 166 10.40 -8.93 -10.69
C LYS A 166 11.24 -8.75 -9.41
N CYS A 167 11.80 -7.57 -9.17
CA CYS A 167 12.54 -7.29 -7.92
C CYS A 167 11.68 -7.54 -6.67
N VAL A 168 10.43 -7.06 -6.66
CA VAL A 168 9.48 -7.27 -5.57
C VAL A 168 9.07 -8.74 -5.49
N VAL A 169 8.75 -9.36 -6.63
CA VAL A 169 8.33 -10.76 -6.69
C VAL A 169 9.39 -11.68 -6.09
N THR A 170 10.65 -11.50 -6.49
CA THR A 170 11.78 -12.29 -5.99
C THR A 170 11.98 -12.10 -4.50
N LEU A 171 11.96 -10.86 -4.00
CA LEU A 171 12.15 -10.57 -2.56
C LEU A 171 11.03 -11.20 -1.72
N VAL A 172 9.77 -10.95 -2.08
CA VAL A 172 8.61 -11.45 -1.33
C VAL A 172 8.53 -12.98 -1.35
N ARG A 173 8.92 -13.63 -2.46
CA ARG A 173 8.97 -15.10 -2.53
C ARG A 173 10.15 -15.70 -1.75
N CYS A 174 11.24 -14.95 -1.61
CA CYS A 174 12.33 -15.30 -0.71
C CYS A 174 11.86 -15.27 0.75
N TRP A 175 11.05 -14.28 1.15
CA TRP A 175 10.48 -14.24 2.50
C TRP A 175 9.43 -15.33 2.74
N PHE A 176 8.64 -15.66 1.72
CA PHE A 176 7.46 -16.52 1.85
C PHE A 176 7.46 -17.63 0.79
N PRO A 177 8.32 -18.65 0.94
CA PRO A 177 8.44 -19.71 -0.05
C PRO A 177 7.18 -20.57 -0.14
N ASN A 178 6.94 -21.15 -1.33
CA ASN A 178 5.95 -22.21 -1.50
C ASN A 178 6.49 -23.55 -0.95
N PRO A 179 5.61 -24.46 -0.48
CA PRO A 179 5.98 -25.84 -0.23
C PRO A 179 6.52 -26.52 -1.49
N GLY A 180 7.41 -27.50 -1.31
CA GLY A 180 7.96 -28.28 -2.42
C GLY A 180 6.86 -28.91 -3.28
N GLY A 181 7.00 -28.83 -4.60
CA GLY A 181 6.02 -29.36 -5.56
C GLY A 181 4.84 -28.42 -5.87
N PHE A 182 4.74 -27.25 -5.23
CA PHE A 182 3.71 -26.26 -5.53
C PHE A 182 4.29 -25.07 -6.31
N PRO A 183 4.04 -24.95 -7.63
CA PRO A 183 4.52 -23.81 -8.41
C PRO A 183 3.84 -22.52 -7.93
N TYR A 184 4.53 -21.39 -8.11
CA TYR A 184 3.89 -20.09 -7.94
C TYR A 184 2.90 -19.86 -9.08
N MET A 185 1.73 -19.32 -8.76
CA MET A 185 0.66 -19.07 -9.73
C MET A 185 0.35 -17.58 -9.79
N GLY A 186 0.01 -17.11 -11.00
CA GLY A 186 -0.64 -15.81 -11.20
C GLY A 186 0.31 -14.61 -11.22
N HIS A 187 1.59 -14.78 -11.57
CA HIS A 187 2.47 -13.66 -11.88
C HIS A 187 2.97 -13.79 -13.32
N MET A 188 2.74 -12.77 -14.14
CA MET A 188 2.98 -12.81 -15.59
C MET A 188 4.47 -12.66 -15.98
N TRP A 189 5.39 -12.55 -15.01
CA TRP A 189 6.82 -12.43 -15.27
C TRP A 189 7.58 -13.77 -15.32
N GLU A 190 6.86 -14.88 -15.28
CA GLU A 190 7.42 -16.25 -15.27
C GLU A 190 7.18 -17.00 -16.59
#